data_AF-A0A1V4ZFV0-F1
#
_entry.id   AF-A0A1V4ZFV0-F1
#
_cell.length_a   1.000
_cell.length_b   1.000
_cell.length_c   1.000
_cell.angle_alpha   90.00
_cell.angle_beta   90.00
_cell.angle_gamma   90.00
#
_symmetry.space_group_name_H-M   'P 1'
#
loop_
_entity.id
_entity.type
_entity.pdbx_description
1 polymer ?
#
loop_
_entity_poly.entity_id
_entity_poly.type
_entity_poly.pdbx_seq_one_letter_code
_entity_poly.pdbx_strand_id
1 'polypeptide(L)'
;MPVQTSIALYLLNRLKKAGITPVVAGNKAANTLLVVADTERHYLGEVMDLDRAVALISDAKRDFDLCFVFIHNDAGVSYAATMGAISKAKLYTLVYGEHFEDQVHKIDFPCTTIAAKAVHNPLPLKKAIDEVKPWDA
;
A
#
# COMPACT_ATOMS: atom_id res chain seq x y z
N MET A 1 -1.53 9.17 9.62
CA MET A 1 -0.06 9.33 9.69
C MET A 1 0.43 10.16 8.51
N PRO A 2 1.11 11.30 8.71
CA PRO A 2 1.48 12.23 7.62
C PRO A 2 2.32 11.61 6.50
N VAL A 3 3.17 10.63 6.82
CA VAL A 3 4.04 9.97 5.82
C VAL A 3 3.29 9.17 4.74
N GLN A 4 2.07 8.72 5.03
CA GLN A 4 1.36 7.74 4.18
C GLN A 4 1.08 8.29 2.77
N THR A 5 0.53 9.50 2.65
CA THR A 5 0.19 10.09 1.35
C THR A 5 1.44 10.30 0.49
N SER A 6 2.52 10.83 1.08
CA SER A 6 3.76 11.06 0.34
C SER A 6 4.43 9.76 -0.10
N ILE A 7 4.43 8.72 0.73
CA ILE A 7 4.99 7.41 0.36
C ILE A 7 4.11 6.71 -0.68
N ALA A 8 2.79 6.81 -0.58
CA ALA A 8 1.89 6.30 -1.60
C ALA A 8 2.18 6.95 -2.96
N LEU A 9 2.21 8.29 -3.06
CA LEU A 9 2.55 8.98 -4.31
C LEU A 9 3.95 8.60 -4.83
N TYR A 10 4.93 8.46 -3.94
CA TYR A 10 6.26 7.98 -4.29
C TYR A 10 6.22 6.59 -4.94
N LEU A 11 5.54 5.64 -4.30
CA LEU A 11 5.41 4.27 -4.80
C LEU A 11 4.67 4.23 -6.14
N LEU A 12 3.57 4.98 -6.28
CA LEU A 12 2.83 5.10 -7.53
C LEU A 12 3.72 5.58 -8.68
N ASN A 13 4.54 6.61 -8.43
CA ASN A 13 5.51 7.09 -9.42
C ASN A 13 6.53 6.01 -9.81
N ARG A 14 7.06 5.26 -8.84
CA ARG A 14 8.02 4.18 -9.12
C ARG A 14 7.40 3.06 -9.94
N LEU A 15 6.20 2.62 -9.59
CA LEU A 15 5.44 1.62 -10.34
C LEU A 15 5.18 2.08 -11.77
N LYS A 16 4.70 3.31 -11.97
CA LYS A 16 4.46 3.88 -13.31
C LYS A 16 5.73 3.93 -14.15
N LYS A 17 6.86 4.34 -13.56
CA LYS A 17 8.16 4.36 -14.26
C LYS A 17 8.64 2.97 -14.65
N ALA A 18 8.20 1.93 -13.95
CA ALA A 18 8.45 0.53 -14.30
C ALA A 18 7.41 -0.07 -15.26
N GLY A 19 6.47 0.73 -15.78
CA GLY A 19 5.41 0.24 -16.68
C GLY A 19 4.25 -0.47 -16.00
N ILE A 20 4.21 -0.46 -14.66
CA ILE A 20 3.12 -1.05 -13.87
C ILE A 20 2.01 -0.01 -13.70
N THR A 21 0.76 -0.39 -13.95
CA THR A 21 -0.40 0.49 -13.80
C THR A 21 -0.97 0.38 -12.38
N PRO A 22 -0.76 1.37 -11.51
CA PRO A 22 -1.23 1.27 -10.14
C PRO A 22 -2.71 1.67 -10.02
N VAL A 23 -3.37 1.03 -9.07
CA VAL A 23 -4.75 1.31 -8.65
C VAL A 23 -4.75 1.47 -7.15
N VAL A 24 -5.41 2.51 -6.65
CA VAL A 24 -5.46 2.79 -5.21
C VAL A 24 -6.83 2.43 -4.65
N ALA A 25 -6.84 1.71 -3.54
CA ALA A 25 -8.02 1.47 -2.73
C ALA A 25 -7.80 2.02 -1.31
N GLY A 26 -8.78 2.75 -0.79
CA GLY A 26 -8.69 3.41 0.50
C GLY A 26 -10.04 3.88 0.99
N ASN A 27 -10.11 4.26 2.26
CA ASN A 27 -11.30 4.95 2.76
C ASN A 27 -11.43 6.36 2.14
N LYS A 28 -12.58 6.99 2.31
CA LYS A 28 -12.87 8.32 1.76
C LYS A 28 -11.79 9.37 2.10
N ALA A 29 -11.29 9.38 3.34
CA ALA A 29 -10.31 10.36 3.78
C ALA A 29 -8.94 10.15 3.11
N ALA A 30 -8.44 8.91 3.07
CA ALA A 30 -7.16 8.57 2.44
C ALA A 30 -7.19 8.86 0.93
N ASN A 31 -8.28 8.49 0.26
CA ASN A 31 -8.46 8.78 -1.16
C ASN A 31 -8.53 10.28 -1.44
N THR A 32 -9.24 11.05 -0.60
CA THR A 32 -9.32 12.51 -0.74
C THR A 32 -7.94 13.16 -0.60
N LEU A 33 -7.13 12.72 0.37
CA LEU A 33 -5.77 13.24 0.55
C LEU A 33 -4.89 13.01 -0.68
N LEU A 34 -4.99 11.83 -1.31
CA LEU A 34 -4.23 11.53 -2.53
C LEU A 34 -4.68 12.39 -3.72
N VAL A 35 -6.00 12.54 -3.92
CA VAL A 35 -6.55 13.35 -5.00
C VAL A 35 -6.17 14.82 -4.85
N VAL A 36 -6.19 15.35 -3.62
CA VAL A 36 -5.79 16.75 -3.35
C VAL A 36 -4.27 16.93 -3.48
N ALA A 37 -3.47 15.93 -3.13
CA ALA A 37 -2.02 15.99 -3.25
C ALA A 37 -1.51 15.83 -4.71
N ASP A 38 -2.34 15.33 -5.62
CA ASP A 38 -2.02 15.14 -7.04
C ASP A 38 -3.23 15.48 -7.94
N THR A 39 -3.62 16.75 -7.93
CA THR A 39 -4.83 17.24 -8.62
C THR A 39 -4.82 17.01 -10.12
N GLU A 40 -3.64 17.05 -10.74
CA GLU A 40 -3.43 16.81 -12.17
C GLU A 40 -3.17 15.33 -12.50
N ARG A 41 -3.16 14.44 -11.50
CA ARG A 41 -3.00 12.98 -11.65
C ARG A 41 -1.70 12.57 -12.35
N HIS A 42 -0.61 13.27 -12.05
CA HIS A 42 0.73 12.90 -12.57
C HIS A 42 1.17 11.53 -12.07
N TYR A 43 0.80 11.18 -10.84
CA TYR A 43 1.13 9.91 -10.18
C TYR A 43 -0.10 9.02 -10.00
N LEU A 44 -1.23 9.59 -9.61
CA LEU A 44 -2.44 8.88 -9.21
C LEU A 44 -3.22 8.39 -10.44
N GLY A 45 -3.50 7.08 -10.47
CA GLY A 45 -4.34 6.45 -11.49
C GLY A 45 -5.80 6.35 -11.06
N GLU A 46 -6.35 5.15 -11.23
CA GLU A 46 -7.68 4.80 -10.72
C GLU A 46 -7.66 4.78 -9.18
N VAL A 47 -8.72 5.32 -8.58
CA VAL A 47 -8.95 5.33 -7.13
C VAL A 47 -10.32 4.75 -6.86
N MET A 48 -10.41 3.82 -5.91
CA MET A 48 -11.65 3.19 -5.51
C MET A 48 -11.80 3.09 -3.99
N ASP A 49 -13.03 2.84 -3.59
CA ASP A 49 -13.34 2.46 -2.21
C ASP A 49 -12.75 1.08 -1.88
N LEU A 50 -12.36 0.91 -0.62
CA LEU A 50 -11.68 -0.29 -0.15
C LEU A 50 -12.61 -1.51 -0.12
N ASP A 51 -13.85 -1.36 0.35
CA ASP A 51 -14.84 -2.46 0.37
C ASP A 51 -15.17 -2.90 -1.07
N ARG A 52 -15.23 -1.94 -2.00
CA ARG A 52 -15.37 -2.25 -3.43
C ARG A 52 -14.21 -3.06 -3.98
N ALA A 53 -12.96 -2.74 -3.59
CA ALA A 53 -11.79 -3.50 -4.03
C ALA A 53 -11.85 -4.95 -3.54
N VAL A 54 -12.17 -5.14 -2.25
CA VAL A 54 -12.33 -6.47 -1.63
C VAL A 54 -13.43 -7.27 -2.34
N ALA A 55 -14.59 -6.66 -2.61
CA ALA A 55 -15.69 -7.32 -3.31
C ALA A 55 -15.30 -7.76 -4.73
N LEU A 56 -14.64 -6.89 -5.50
CA LEU A 56 -14.22 -7.21 -6.88
C LEU A 56 -13.24 -8.39 -6.94
N ILE A 57 -12.32 -8.45 -5.98
CA ILE A 57 -11.32 -9.53 -5.91
C ILE A 57 -11.96 -10.82 -5.40
N SER A 58 -12.79 -10.74 -4.36
CA SER A 58 -13.50 -11.89 -3.80
C SER A 58 -14.45 -12.55 -4.82
N ASP A 59 -15.11 -11.73 -5.66
CA ASP A 59 -15.97 -12.19 -6.74
C ASP A 59 -15.20 -12.66 -7.99
N ALA A 60 -13.85 -12.68 -7.94
CA ALA A 60 -12.97 -12.96 -9.08
C ALA A 60 -13.24 -12.10 -10.33
N LYS A 61 -13.81 -10.90 -10.16
CA LYS A 61 -14.08 -9.94 -11.24
C LYS A 61 -12.85 -9.12 -11.61
N ARG A 62 -11.86 -9.04 -10.72
CA ARG A 62 -10.59 -8.34 -10.90
C ARG A 62 -9.54 -8.96 -9.98
N ASP A 63 -8.29 -9.01 -10.42
CA ASP A 63 -7.15 -9.32 -9.56
C ASP A 63 -5.94 -8.50 -10.03
N PHE A 64 -4.80 -8.62 -9.33
CA PHE A 64 -3.59 -7.86 -9.59
C PHE A 64 -2.35 -8.75 -9.48
N ASP A 65 -1.24 -8.31 -10.06
CA ASP A 65 0.05 -9.02 -9.94
C ASP A 65 0.76 -8.68 -8.62
N LEU A 66 0.60 -7.44 -8.15
CA LEU A 66 1.23 -6.91 -6.93
C LEU A 66 0.17 -6.24 -6.04
N CYS A 67 0.23 -6.50 -4.74
CA CYS A 67 -0.63 -5.87 -3.74
C CYS A 67 0.22 -5.20 -2.66
N PHE A 68 0.02 -3.90 -2.44
CA PHE A 68 0.72 -3.12 -1.42
C PHE A 68 -0.27 -2.64 -0.37
N VAL A 69 -0.08 -3.03 0.89
CA VAL A 69 -0.96 -2.63 1.99
C VAL A 69 -0.20 -1.76 2.98
N PHE A 70 -0.68 -0.54 3.20
CA PHE A 70 -0.14 0.41 4.17
C PHE A 70 -0.67 0.11 5.57
N ILE A 71 0.22 -0.15 6.53
CA ILE A 71 -0.12 -0.59 7.89
C ILE A 71 0.47 0.37 8.92
N HIS A 72 -0.41 1.05 9.65
CA HIS A 72 -0.04 1.85 10.83
C HIS A 72 -0.87 1.53 12.08
N ASN A 73 -1.74 0.52 11.98
CA ASN A 73 -2.61 0.03 13.04
C ASN A 73 -3.16 -1.36 12.65
N ASP A 74 -3.89 -1.96 13.59
CA ASP A 74 -4.43 -3.32 13.47
C ASP A 74 -5.39 -3.50 12.29
N ALA A 75 -6.13 -2.45 11.92
CA ALA A 75 -7.00 -2.51 10.74
C ALA A 75 -6.20 -2.75 9.45
N GLY A 76 -5.01 -2.15 9.33
CA GLY A 76 -4.11 -2.41 8.20
C GLY A 76 -3.64 -3.86 8.14
N VAL A 77 -3.35 -4.48 9.29
CA VAL A 77 -2.98 -5.90 9.38
C VAL A 77 -4.13 -6.79 8.91
N SER A 78 -5.34 -6.56 9.43
CA SER A 78 -6.54 -7.32 9.03
C SER A 78 -6.84 -7.21 7.53
N TYR A 79 -6.63 -6.03 6.94
CA TYR A 79 -6.77 -5.88 5.49
C TYR A 79 -5.70 -6.62 4.71
N ALA A 80 -4.44 -6.57 5.14
CA ALA A 80 -3.38 -7.34 4.49
C ALA A 80 -3.66 -8.85 4.54
N ALA A 81 -4.12 -9.37 5.69
CA ALA A 81 -4.54 -10.76 5.82
C ALA A 81 -5.68 -11.12 4.85
N THR A 82 -6.71 -10.28 4.77
CA THR A 82 -7.82 -10.45 3.82
C THR A 82 -7.29 -10.52 2.38
N MET A 83 -6.47 -9.57 1.97
CA MET A 83 -5.90 -9.52 0.62
C MET A 83 -5.05 -10.76 0.32
N GLY A 84 -4.23 -11.21 1.27
CA GLY A 84 -3.43 -12.43 1.13
C GLY A 84 -4.27 -13.71 1.03
N ALA A 85 -5.51 -13.70 1.53
CA ALA A 85 -6.41 -14.83 1.44
C ALA A 85 -7.23 -14.87 0.13
N ILE A 86 -7.55 -13.70 -0.45
CA ILE A 86 -8.47 -13.61 -1.60
C ILE A 86 -7.79 -13.33 -2.94
N SER A 87 -6.60 -12.73 -2.94
CA SER A 87 -5.87 -12.31 -4.15
C SER A 87 -4.71 -13.26 -4.46
N LYS A 88 -4.40 -13.44 -5.75
CA LYS A 88 -3.18 -14.15 -6.18
C LYS A 88 -1.96 -13.24 -6.25
N ALA A 89 -2.13 -11.94 -5.99
CA ALA A 89 -1.07 -10.95 -6.05
C ALA A 89 0.07 -11.26 -5.07
N LYS A 90 1.29 -10.90 -5.45
CA LYS A 90 2.41 -10.87 -4.51
C LYS A 90 2.15 -9.75 -3.49
N LEU A 91 1.97 -10.14 -2.23
CA LEU A 91 1.63 -9.23 -1.14
C LEU A 91 2.87 -8.58 -0.53
N TYR A 92 2.86 -7.25 -0.47
CA TYR A 92 3.82 -6.41 0.24
C TYR A 92 3.11 -5.63 1.33
N THR A 93 3.63 -5.71 2.56
CA THR A 93 3.13 -4.91 3.69
C THR A 93 4.09 -3.74 3.92
N LEU A 94 3.57 -2.52 3.94
CA LEU A 94 4.31 -1.29 4.21
C LEU A 94 3.98 -0.85 5.63
N VAL A 95 4.80 -1.24 6.60
CA VAL A 95 4.53 -1.04 8.03
C VAL A 95 5.28 0.16 8.58
N TYR A 96 4.58 1.09 9.21
CA TYR A 96 5.18 2.34 9.70
C TYR A 96 4.44 2.91 10.91
N GLY A 97 5.17 3.68 11.70
CA GLY A 97 4.68 4.29 12.93
C GLY A 97 5.80 4.45 13.95
N GLU A 98 5.45 4.95 15.12
CA GLU A 98 6.38 5.01 16.27
C GLU A 98 6.68 3.62 16.82
N HIS A 99 5.64 2.76 16.85
CA HIS A 99 5.67 1.37 17.32
C HIS A 99 5.29 0.43 16.16
N PHE A 100 6.02 0.54 15.05
CA PHE A 100 5.71 -0.22 13.84
C PHE A 100 6.00 -1.72 14.03
N GLU A 101 6.94 -2.06 14.91
CA GLU A 101 7.32 -3.42 15.26
C GLU A 101 6.13 -4.22 15.81
N ASP A 102 5.28 -3.60 16.62
CA ASP A 102 4.06 -4.24 17.16
C ASP A 102 3.13 -4.72 16.05
N GLN A 103 3.08 -4.00 14.94
CA GLN A 103 2.28 -4.36 13.77
C GLN A 103 2.98 -5.45 12.96
N VAL A 104 4.31 -5.40 12.83
CA VAL A 104 5.11 -6.46 12.19
C VAL A 104 4.91 -7.80 12.90
N HIS A 105 4.89 -7.82 14.24
CA HIS A 105 4.70 -9.04 15.03
C HIS A 105 3.31 -9.67 14.87
N LYS A 106 2.32 -8.92 14.38
CA LYS A 106 0.96 -9.42 14.10
C LYS A 106 0.80 -10.01 12.70
N ILE A 107 1.81 -9.89 11.85
CA ILE A 107 1.79 -10.43 10.49
C ILE A 107 2.27 -11.89 10.54
N ASP A 108 1.32 -12.81 10.45
CA ASP A 108 1.54 -14.26 10.51
C ASP A 108 1.23 -14.99 9.18
N PHE A 109 1.05 -14.23 8.10
CA PHE A 109 0.71 -14.72 6.76
C PHE A 109 1.82 -14.42 5.73
N PRO A 110 1.90 -15.19 4.62
CA PRO A 110 2.93 -15.01 3.60
C PRO A 110 2.86 -13.63 2.93
N CYS A 111 3.92 -12.83 3.10
CA CYS A 111 4.10 -11.55 2.42
C CYS A 111 5.57 -11.11 2.44
N THR A 112 5.90 -10.07 1.68
CA THR A 112 7.16 -9.34 1.82
C THR A 112 6.94 -8.10 2.69
N THR A 113 7.47 -8.12 3.91
CA THR A 113 7.32 -7.00 4.84
C THR A 113 8.40 -5.94 4.63
N ILE A 114 7.96 -4.70 4.40
CA ILE A 114 8.80 -3.51 4.28
C ILE A 114 8.41 -2.59 5.44
N ALA A 115 9.28 -2.48 6.43
CA ALA A 115 8.95 -1.84 7.70
C ALA A 115 10.01 -0.83 8.13
N ALA A 116 9.57 0.32 8.63
CA ALA A 116 10.47 1.32 9.19
C ALA A 116 9.75 2.26 10.18
N LYS A 117 10.49 2.77 11.15
CA LYS A 117 10.04 3.88 11.99
C LYS A 117 9.85 5.14 11.15
N ALA A 118 8.61 5.47 10.81
CA ALA A 118 8.26 6.63 10.00
C ALA A 118 6.93 7.23 10.48
N VAL A 119 7.00 8.40 11.12
CA VAL A 119 5.83 9.13 11.62
C VAL A 119 5.56 10.38 10.79
N HIS A 120 6.55 11.27 10.73
CA HIS A 120 6.52 12.51 9.94
C HIS A 120 7.57 12.52 8.83
N ASN A 121 8.72 11.88 9.06
CA ASN A 121 9.79 11.75 8.06
C ASN A 121 9.57 10.51 7.19
N PRO A 122 9.34 10.65 5.87
CA PRO A 122 9.12 9.51 4.98
C PRO A 122 10.42 8.77 4.60
N LEU A 123 11.59 9.37 4.80
CA LEU A 123 12.86 8.85 4.29
C LEU A 123 13.19 7.41 4.74
N PRO A 124 12.97 7.00 6.00
CA PRO A 124 13.24 5.62 6.42
C PRO A 124 12.44 4.60 5.61
N LEU A 125 11.12 4.82 5.46
CA LEU A 125 10.25 3.91 4.72
C LEU A 125 10.56 3.94 3.22
N LYS A 126 10.87 5.13 2.66
CA LYS A 126 11.30 5.25 1.26
C LYS A 126 12.55 4.40 1.00
N LYS A 127 13.56 4.47 1.88
CA LYS A 127 14.80 3.69 1.74
C LYS A 127 14.51 2.19 1.79
N ALA A 128 13.70 1.73 2.73
CA ALA A 128 13.31 0.33 2.81
C ALA A 128 12.58 -0.16 1.54
N ILE A 129 11.69 0.67 0.95
CA ILE A 129 11.05 0.36 -0.33
C ILE A 129 12.08 0.27 -1.47
N ASP A 130 13.07 1.17 -1.49
CA ASP A 130 14.13 1.19 -2.50
C ASP A 130 15.15 0.06 -2.39
N GLU A 131 15.30 -0.54 -1.20
CA GLU A 131 16.15 -1.72 -0.98
C GLU A 131 15.47 -2.97 -1.54
N VAL A 132 14.17 -3.11 -1.32
CA VAL A 132 13.38 -4.26 -1.82
C VAL A 132 13.11 -4.16 -3.32
N LYS A 133 12.95 -2.95 -3.86
CA LYS A 133 12.60 -2.67 -5.26
C LYS A 133 11.46 -3.55 -5.80
N PRO A 134 10.24 -3.48 -5.23
CA PRO A 134 9.13 -4.37 -5.61
C PRO A 134 8.74 -4.37 -7.10
N TRP A 135 9.11 -3.32 -7.83
CA TRP A 135 8.87 -3.12 -9.26
C TRP A 135 9.89 -3.82 -10.17
N ASP A 136 10.95 -4.42 -9.62
CA ASP A 136 11.95 -5.20 -10.37
C ASP A 136 11.69 -6.73 -10.27
N ALA A 137 10.55 -7.13 -9.68
CA ALA A 137 10.23 -8.52 -9.32
C ALA A 137 9.55 -9.33 -10.43
#